data_AF-K2C9Y9-F1
#
_entry.id   AF-K2C9Y9-F1
#
_cell.length_a   1.000
_cell.length_b   1.000
_cell.length_c   1.000
_cell.angle_alpha   90.00
_cell.angle_beta   90.00
_cell.angle_gamma   90.00
#
_symmetry.space_group_name_H-M   'P 1'
#
loop_
_entity.id
_entity.type
_entity.pdbx_description
1 polymer ?
#
loop_
_entity_poly.entity_id
_entity_poly.type
_entity_poly.pdbx_seq_one_letter_code
_entity_poly.pdbx_strand_id
1 'polypeptide(L)'
;MLQFDVTMSRLKEEYGVDAIYESVDCSTARWVGSSDEKKLDEFTRRYKPSLAYDTAEALTFMAPDKWRLNYIMKEWPEINFYETREHI
;
A
#
# COMPACT_ATOMS: atom_id res chain seq x y z
N MET A 1 -6.26 -16.70 -0.27
CA MET A 1 -6.50 -17.36 -1.57
C MET A 1 -7.87 -17.05 -2.13
N LEU A 2 -8.97 -17.16 -1.37
CA LEU A 2 -10.33 -16.95 -1.90
C LEU A 2 -10.58 -15.61 -2.64
N GLN A 3 -10.08 -14.48 -2.11
CA GLN A 3 -10.36 -13.16 -2.70
C GLN A 3 -9.79 -13.02 -4.11
N PHE A 4 -8.58 -13.52 -4.36
CA PHE A 4 -7.95 -13.44 -5.69
C PHE A 4 -8.67 -14.29 -6.73
N ASP A 5 -9.12 -15.49 -6.33
CA ASP A 5 -9.87 -16.40 -7.21
C ASP A 5 -11.22 -15.78 -7.61
N VAL A 6 -11.93 -15.17 -6.65
CA VAL A 6 -13.21 -14.48 -6.91
C VAL A 6 -13.00 -13.30 -7.86
N THR A 7 -11.97 -12.48 -7.66
CA THR A 7 -11.68 -11.34 -8.56
C THR A 7 -11.43 -11.80 -10.00
N MET A 8 -10.67 -12.87 -10.20
CA MET A 8 -10.40 -13.42 -11.54
C MET A 8 -11.67 -13.94 -12.22
N SER A 9 -12.51 -14.68 -11.48
CA SER A 9 -13.80 -15.16 -11.99
C SER A 9 -14.68 -13.99 -12.44
N ARG A 10 -14.79 -12.94 -11.60
CA ARG A 10 -15.59 -11.75 -11.91
C ARG A 10 -15.05 -10.96 -13.09
N LEU A 11 -13.73 -10.76 -13.20
CA LEU A 11 -13.13 -10.09 -14.35
C LEU A 11 -13.47 -10.79 -15.67
N LYS A 12 -13.43 -12.12 -15.66
CA LYS A 12 -13.78 -12.92 -16.84
C LYS A 12 -15.27 -12.92 -17.15
N GLU A 13 -16.12 -13.14 -16.14
CA GLU A 13 -17.57 -13.29 -16.32
C GLU A 13 -18.29 -11.96 -16.55
N GLU A 14 -17.95 -10.92 -15.79
CA GLU A 14 -18.64 -9.63 -15.87
C GLU A 14 -18.04 -8.70 -16.93
N TYR A 15 -16.73 -8.83 -17.21
CA TYR A 15 -16.00 -7.89 -18.08
C TYR A 15 -15.30 -8.54 -19.27
N GLY A 16 -15.32 -9.88 -19.40
CA GLY A 16 -14.63 -10.58 -20.50
C GLY A 16 -13.12 -10.45 -20.48
N VAL A 17 -12.53 -10.03 -19.35
CA VAL A 17 -11.10 -9.77 -19.21
C VAL A 17 -10.40 -11.06 -18.78
N ASP A 18 -9.41 -11.48 -19.56
CA ASP A 18 -8.47 -12.53 -19.17
C ASP A 18 -7.24 -11.88 -18.52
N ALA A 19 -7.05 -12.12 -17.23
CA ALA A 19 -6.02 -11.50 -16.41
C ALA A 19 -5.06 -12.57 -15.85
N ILE A 20 -3.89 -12.14 -15.37
CA ILE A 20 -2.95 -13.00 -14.65
C ILE A 20 -2.43 -12.24 -13.43
N TYR A 21 -2.04 -12.98 -12.37
CA TYR A 21 -1.33 -12.41 -11.23
C TYR A 21 0.17 -12.60 -11.39
N GLU A 22 0.91 -11.57 -10.99
CA GLU A 22 2.36 -11.62 -10.82
C GLU A 22 2.72 -11.49 -9.34
N SER A 23 3.80 -12.16 -8.93
CA SER A 23 4.28 -12.06 -7.55
C SER A 23 4.97 -10.72 -7.33
N VAL A 24 4.70 -10.09 -6.19
CA VAL A 24 5.32 -8.83 -5.77
C VAL A 24 5.96 -8.98 -4.40
N ASP A 25 7.06 -8.26 -4.17
CA ASP A 25 7.76 -8.24 -2.89
C ASP A 25 7.10 -7.27 -1.91
N CYS A 26 5.87 -7.60 -1.52
CA CYS A 26 5.08 -6.84 -0.56
C CYS A 26 4.29 -7.80 0.33
N SER A 27 4.48 -7.71 1.64
CA SER A 27 3.70 -8.48 2.62
C SER A 27 2.95 -7.62 3.62
N THR A 28 3.25 -6.31 3.68
CA THR A 28 2.58 -5.37 4.58
C THR A 28 2.30 -4.05 3.89
N ALA A 29 1.15 -3.46 4.21
CA ALA A 29 0.74 -2.14 3.74
C ALA A 29 0.29 -1.28 4.92
N ARG A 30 0.61 0.01 4.90
CA ARG A 30 0.17 1.00 5.88
C ARG A 30 -0.23 2.27 5.15
N TRP A 31 -1.37 2.84 5.50
CA TRP A 31 -1.63 4.22 5.10
C TRP A 31 -0.63 5.13 5.81
N VAL A 32 -0.13 6.13 5.09
CA VAL A 32 0.87 7.06 5.63
C VAL A 32 0.37 8.49 5.59
N GLY A 33 0.73 9.26 6.60
CA GLY A 33 0.44 10.68 6.68
C GLY A 33 1.36 11.37 7.68
N SER A 34 1.38 12.70 7.66
CA SER A 34 2.11 13.50 8.64
C SER A 34 1.40 14.83 8.83
N SER A 35 1.57 15.43 10.00
CA SER A 35 1.21 16.83 10.22
C SER A 35 2.23 17.80 9.61
N ASP A 36 3.42 17.33 9.26
CA ASP A 36 4.44 18.10 8.55
C ASP A 36 4.49 17.69 7.07
N GLU A 37 3.92 18.53 6.20
CA GLU A 37 3.88 18.29 4.75
C GLU A 37 5.27 18.16 4.13
N LYS A 38 6.29 18.86 4.65
CA LYS A 38 7.65 18.78 4.12
C LYS A 38 8.26 17.42 4.41
N LYS A 39 8.01 16.88 5.60
CA LYS A 39 8.43 15.53 5.97
C LYS A 39 7.72 14.46 5.15
N LEU A 40 6.42 14.64 4.89
CA LEU A 40 5.67 13.73 4.04
C LEU A 40 6.17 13.75 2.59
N ASP A 41 6.50 14.92 2.03
CA ASP A 41 7.08 15.04 0.69
C ASP A 41 8.48 14.41 0.62
N GLU A 42 9.33 14.63 1.64
CA GLU A 42 10.65 14.00 1.74
C GLU A 42 10.53 12.46 1.77
N PHE A 43 9.64 11.93 2.60
CA PHE A 43 9.33 10.50 2.68
C PHE A 43 8.84 9.96 1.34
N THR A 44 7.91 10.69 0.70
CA THR A 44 7.31 10.29 -0.58
C THR A 44 8.34 10.21 -1.69
N ARG A 45 9.25 11.18 -1.77
CA ARG A 45 10.35 11.17 -2.75
C ARG A 45 11.31 10.01 -2.50
N ARG A 46 11.64 9.73 -1.24
CA ARG A 46 12.59 8.67 -0.86
C ARG A 46 12.05 7.27 -1.13
N TYR A 47 10.77 7.03 -0.84
CA TYR A 47 10.15 5.71 -0.92
C TYR A 47 9.14 5.57 -2.05
N LYS A 48 9.23 6.42 -3.07
CA LYS A 48 8.33 6.42 -4.23
C LYS A 48 8.05 5.03 -4.84
N PRO A 49 9.04 4.12 -5.01
CA PRO A 49 8.78 2.78 -5.55
C PRO A 49 7.94 1.87 -4.63
N SER A 50 7.92 2.18 -3.34
CA SER A 50 7.19 1.45 -2.29
C SER A 50 5.89 2.17 -1.91
N LEU A 51 5.49 3.20 -2.66
CA LEU A 51 4.28 3.97 -2.41
C LEU A 51 3.27 3.77 -3.54
N ALA A 52 2.01 3.64 -3.15
CA ALA A 52 0.88 3.57 -4.06
C ALA A 52 -0.30 4.37 -3.50
N TYR A 53 -1.25 4.68 -4.36
CA TYR A 53 -2.55 5.20 -3.95
C TYR A 53 -3.57 4.06 -3.94
N ASP A 54 -4.37 3.98 -2.88
CA ASP A 54 -5.50 3.05 -2.83
C ASP A 54 -6.68 3.55 -3.69
N THR A 55 -7.78 2.79 -3.70
CA THR A 55 -8.99 3.13 -4.47
C THR A 55 -9.69 4.41 -3.99
N ALA A 56 -9.34 4.93 -2.82
CA ALA A 56 -9.85 6.17 -2.24
C ALA A 56 -8.76 7.25 -2.15
N GLU A 57 -7.78 7.19 -3.07
CA GLU A 57 -6.68 8.13 -3.24
C GLU A 57 -5.82 8.37 -1.98
N ALA A 58 -5.77 7.43 -1.03
CA ALA A 58 -4.87 7.54 0.10
C ALA A 58 -3.50 6.93 -0.17
N LEU A 59 -2.49 7.68 0.25
CA LEU A 59 -1.10 7.30 0.15
C LEU A 59 -0.81 6.10 1.06
N THR A 60 -0.31 5.03 0.46
CA THR A 60 -0.08 3.74 1.10
C THR A 60 1.35 3.30 0.89
N PHE A 61 2.06 3.05 1.99
CA PHE A 61 3.39 2.49 2.01
C PHE A 61 3.33 0.97 2.06
N MET A 62 4.02 0.32 1.12
CA MET A 62 4.11 -1.12 0.96
C MET A 62 5.53 -1.59 1.30
N ALA A 63 5.65 -2.50 2.29
CA ALA A 63 6.93 -3.05 2.72
C ALA A 63 6.99 -4.57 2.46
N PRO A 64 8.20 -5.09 2.11
CA PRO A 64 8.40 -6.50 1.83
C PRO A 64 8.18 -7.38 3.06
N ASP A 65 8.45 -6.86 4.26
CA ASP A 65 8.24 -7.55 5.53
C ASP A 65 8.04 -6.57 6.71
N LYS A 66 7.60 -7.12 7.86
CA LYS A 66 7.37 -6.37 9.10
C LYS A 66 8.64 -5.76 9.68
N TRP A 67 9.80 -6.40 9.51
CA TRP A 67 11.06 -5.88 10.05
C TRP A 67 11.44 -4.59 9.32
N ARG A 68 11.34 -4.58 7.99
CA ARG A 68 11.57 -3.42 7.14
C ARG A 68 10.62 -2.28 7.46
N LEU A 69 9.33 -2.58 7.65
CA LEU A 69 8.35 -1.60 8.09
C LEU A 69 8.76 -0.97 9.43
N ASN A 70 9.04 -1.79 10.45
CA ASN A 70 9.42 -1.32 11.78
C ASN A 70 10.71 -0.49 11.77
N TYR A 71 11.68 -0.85 10.93
CA TYR A 71 12.90 -0.08 10.76
C TYR A 71 12.59 1.32 10.19
N ILE A 72 11.77 1.39 9.13
CA ILE A 72 11.40 2.66 8.51
C ILE A 72 10.59 3.54 9.47
N MET A 73 9.66 2.97 10.25
CA MET A 73 8.90 3.70 11.27
C MET A 73 9.81 4.34 12.32
N LYS A 74 10.92 3.70 12.68
CA LYS A 74 11.91 4.26 13.61
C LYS A 74 12.74 5.38 12.99
N GLU A 75 13.09 5.23 11.72
CA GLU A 75 13.85 6.23 10.96
C GLU A 75 13.01 7.48 10.62
N TRP A 76 11.68 7.33 10.54
CA TRP A 76 10.73 8.37 10.16
C TRP A 76 9.66 8.57 11.24
N PRO A 77 10.05 9.03 12.45
CA PRO A 77 9.11 9.19 13.56
C PRO A 77 8.04 10.26 13.32
N GLU A 78 8.24 11.17 12.37
CA GLU A 78 7.27 12.19 11.97
C GLU A 78 6.22 11.68 10.97
N ILE A 79 6.39 10.46 10.45
CA ILE A 79 5.42 9.83 9.56
C ILE A 79 4.57 8.86 10.38
N ASN A 80 3.26 9.05 10.32
CA ASN A 80 2.29 8.13 10.91
C ASN A 80 2.02 6.97 9.95
N PHE A 81 1.98 5.76 10.49
CA PHE A 81 1.68 4.53 9.76
C PHE A 81 0.42 3.89 10.36
N TYR A 82 -0.68 3.88 9.61
CA TYR A 82 -1.98 3.39 10.08
C TYR A 82 -2.25 1.98 9.58
N GLU A 83 -2.67 1.10 10.50
CA GLU A 83 -3.07 -0.29 10.15
C GLU A 83 -4.51 -0.36 9.61
N THR A 84 -5.33 0.61 10.00
CA THR A 84 -6.74 0.70 9.64
C THR A 84 -7.09 2.11 9.19
N ARG A 85 -8.11 2.20 8.34
CA ARG A 85 -8.72 3.45 7.89
C ARG A 85 -10.24 3.22 7.82
N GLU A 86 -11.01 4.27 8.10
CA GLU A 86 -12.45 4.23 7.89
C GLU A 86 -12.77 4.10 6.40
N HIS A 87 -13.70 3.19 6.08
CA HIS A 87 -14.21 3.04 4.72
C HIS A 87 -15.29 4.10 4.50
N ILE A 88 -15.16 4.89 3.43
CA ILE A 88 -16.18 5.85 2.99
C ILE A 88 -17.28 5.13 2.23
#